data_AF-A0A2Y9R838-F1
#
_entry.id   AF-A0A2Y9R838-F1
#
_cell.length_a   1.000
_cell.length_b   1.000
_cell.length_c   1.000
_cell.angle_alpha   90.00
_cell.angle_beta   90.00
_cell.angle_gamma   90.00
#
_symmetry.space_group_name_H-M   'P 1'
#
loop_
_entity.id
_entity.type
_entity.pdbx_description
1 polymer ?
#
loop_
_entity_poly.entity_id
_entity_poly.type
_entity_poly.pdbx_seq_one_letter_code
_entity_poly.pdbx_strand_id
1 'polypeptide(L)'
;MNQNATEPVAATETLAEVPENVLRGLPEEVRLFPSAVDKTRIGVWATKPILKGKKFGPFVGDKKKRSQVKNNVYMWEKENAFPWI
;
A
#
# COMPACT_ATOMS: atom_id res chain seq x y z
N MET A 1 39.85 6.54 -3.68
CA MET A 1 39.07 5.67 -2.76
C MET A 1 37.96 6.51 -2.19
N ASN A 2 36.75 6.41 -2.77
CA ASN A 2 35.62 7.23 -2.34
C ASN A 2 34.66 6.32 -1.56
N GLN A 3 34.48 6.69 -0.30
CA GLN A 3 33.74 5.96 0.71
C GLN A 3 32.28 5.86 0.26
N ASN A 4 31.81 4.62 0.03
CA ASN A 4 30.38 4.35 -0.09
C ASN A 4 29.77 4.60 1.30
N ALA A 5 29.15 5.76 1.47
CA ALA A 5 28.31 6.03 2.62
C ALA A 5 27.20 4.97 2.64
N THR A 6 27.24 4.10 3.65
CA THR A 6 26.15 3.18 3.96
C THR A 6 24.96 4.04 4.39
N GLU A 7 24.09 4.38 3.45
CA GLU A 7 22.78 4.95 3.77
C GLU A 7 22.07 4.02 4.76
N PRO A 8 21.33 4.55 5.74
CA PRO A 8 20.64 3.73 6.73
C PRO A 8 19.77 2.73 5.96
N VAL A 9 19.96 1.43 6.24
CA VAL A 9 19.14 0.36 5.68
C VAL A 9 17.69 0.75 5.91
N ALA A 10 17.04 1.24 4.86
CA ALA A 10 15.64 1.65 4.92
C ALA A 10 14.88 0.44 5.47
N ALA A 11 14.06 0.68 6.51
CA ALA A 11 13.29 -0.36 7.17
C ALA A 11 12.66 -1.26 6.11
N THR A 12 13.17 -2.48 6.00
CA THR A 12 12.77 -3.41 4.96
C THR A 12 11.46 -4.00 5.41
N GLU A 13 10.34 -3.51 4.85
CA GLU A 13 9.04 -4.09 5.15
C GLU A 13 9.07 -5.55 4.73
N THR A 14 8.89 -6.43 5.70
CA THR A 14 8.80 -7.87 5.47
C THR A 14 7.36 -8.33 5.52
N LEU A 15 7.06 -9.44 4.86
CA LEU A 15 5.73 -10.07 4.91
C LEU A 15 5.26 -10.36 6.34
N ALA A 16 6.18 -10.52 7.28
CA ALA A 16 5.90 -10.74 8.70
C ALA A 16 5.41 -9.48 9.44
N GLU A 17 5.73 -8.29 8.94
CA GLU A 17 5.26 -7.01 9.50
C GLU A 17 3.86 -6.66 8.99
N VAL A 18 3.37 -7.37 7.98
CA VAL A 18 2.02 -7.15 7.45
C VAL A 18 1.00 -7.70 8.44
N PRO A 19 0.04 -6.87 8.88
CA PRO A 19 -1.04 -7.32 9.75
C PRO A 19 -1.85 -8.46 9.13
N GLU A 20 -2.20 -9.48 9.92
CA GLU A 20 -2.98 -10.63 9.44
C GLU A 20 -4.34 -10.24 8.86
N ASN A 21 -4.96 -9.15 9.35
CA ASN A 21 -6.23 -8.66 8.80
C ASN A 21 -6.09 -8.18 7.35
N VAL A 22 -4.91 -7.68 6.96
CA VAL A 22 -4.61 -7.31 5.58
C VAL A 22 -4.41 -8.58 4.75
N LEU A 23 -3.63 -9.54 5.25
CA LEU A 23 -3.40 -10.81 4.58
C LEU A 23 -4.70 -11.57 4.31
N ARG A 24 -5.61 -11.61 5.29
CA ARG A 24 -6.92 -12.26 5.19
C ARG A 24 -7.92 -11.48 4.33
N GLY A 25 -7.78 -10.17 4.25
CA GLY A 25 -8.63 -9.31 3.44
C GLY A 25 -8.30 -9.33 1.95
N LEU A 26 -7.19 -9.96 1.56
CA LEU A 26 -6.78 -10.02 0.16
C LEU A 26 -7.62 -11.03 -0.63
N PRO A 27 -8.11 -10.64 -1.81
CA PRO A 27 -8.78 -11.56 -2.70
C PRO A 27 -7.78 -12.58 -3.26
N GLU A 28 -8.25 -13.79 -3.59
CA GLU A 28 -7.38 -14.88 -4.07
C GLU A 28 -6.62 -14.56 -5.36
N GLU A 29 -7.12 -13.61 -6.15
CA GLU A 29 -6.48 -13.15 -7.39
C GLU A 29 -5.20 -12.34 -7.15
N VAL A 30 -4.92 -11.95 -5.91
CA VAL A 30 -3.73 -11.17 -5.55
C VAL A 30 -3.01 -11.75 -4.33
N ARG A 31 -1.71 -11.46 -4.24
CA ARG A 31 -0.87 -11.78 -3.08
C ARG A 31 0.05 -10.63 -2.74
N LEU A 32 0.53 -10.61 -1.50
CA LEU A 32 1.64 -9.74 -1.12
C LEU A 32 2.97 -10.42 -1.43
N PHE A 33 3.89 -9.64 -1.98
CA PHE A 33 5.24 -10.08 -2.27
C PHE A 33 6.16 -8.86 -2.32
N PRO A 34 7.49 -9.00 -2.07
CA PRO A 34 8.42 -7.90 -2.23
C PRO A 34 8.21 -7.15 -3.55
N SER A 35 8.14 -5.82 -3.48
CA SER A 35 7.90 -4.99 -4.67
C SER A 35 9.10 -5.06 -5.60
N ALA A 36 8.84 -5.11 -6.91
CA ALA A 36 9.90 -5.06 -7.91
C ALA A 36 10.44 -3.65 -8.13
N VAL A 37 9.65 -2.62 -7.84
CA VAL A 37 10.03 -1.21 -7.96
C VAL A 37 10.89 -0.79 -6.77
N ASP A 38 10.48 -1.20 -5.57
CA ASP A 38 11.19 -0.91 -4.32
C ASP A 38 11.29 -2.20 -3.49
N LYS A 39 12.46 -2.86 -3.56
CA LYS A 39 12.70 -4.13 -2.86
C LYS A 39 12.67 -3.98 -1.33
N THR A 40 12.70 -2.77 -0.81
CA THR A 40 12.57 -2.49 0.62
C THR A 40 11.12 -2.47 1.09
N ARG A 41 10.15 -2.58 0.18
CA ARG A 41 8.72 -2.53 0.48
C ARG A 41 7.96 -3.74 -0.03
N ILE A 42 6.80 -3.98 0.55
CA ILE A 42 5.87 -5.00 0.07
C ILE A 42 4.95 -4.41 -1.00
N GLY A 43 4.82 -5.13 -2.11
CA GLY A 43 3.91 -4.83 -3.22
C GLY A 43 2.76 -5.84 -3.31
N VAL A 44 1.78 -5.50 -4.13
CA VAL A 44 0.65 -6.38 -4.47
C VAL A 44 0.88 -6.96 -5.86
N TRP A 45 0.75 -8.27 -5.98
CA TRP A 45 0.99 -9.02 -7.21
C TRP A 45 -0.23 -9.84 -7.58
N ALA A 46 -0.58 -9.86 -8.87
CA ALA A 46 -1.62 -10.75 -9.37
C ALA A 46 -1.13 -12.20 -9.39
N THR A 47 -1.91 -13.11 -8.83
CA THR A 47 -1.69 -14.57 -8.89
C THR A 47 -2.53 -15.21 -9.99
N LYS A 48 -3.66 -14.59 -10.34
CA LYS A 48 -4.61 -15.03 -11.35
C LYS A 48 -4.84 -13.90 -12.38
N PRO A 49 -5.24 -14.23 -13.62
CA PRO A 49 -5.63 -13.21 -14.59
C PRO A 49 -6.79 -12.36 -14.06
N ILE A 50 -6.60 -11.03 -14.02
CA ILE A 50 -7.62 -10.08 -13.55
C ILE A 50 -8.41 -9.58 -14.76
N LEU A 51 -9.71 -9.88 -14.78
CA LEU A 51 -10.60 -9.39 -15.83
C LEU A 51 -10.80 -7.88 -15.73
N LYS A 52 -10.84 -7.21 -16.89
CA LYS A 52 -11.16 -5.79 -16.97
C LYS A 52 -12.56 -5.54 -16.37
N GLY A 53 -12.67 -4.57 -15.47
CA GLY A 53 -13.91 -4.27 -14.75
C GLY A 53 -14.04 -4.94 -13.39
N LYS A 54 -13.10 -5.82 -13.00
CA LYS A 54 -12.98 -6.29 -11.61
C LYS A 54 -12.69 -5.09 -10.71
N LYS A 55 -13.46 -4.96 -9.63
CA LYS A 55 -13.32 -3.90 -8.63
C LYS A 55 -12.64 -4.48 -7.39
N PHE A 56 -11.64 -3.76 -6.89
CA PHE A 56 -10.97 -4.06 -5.62
C PHE A 56 -11.23 -2.91 -4.64
N GLY A 57 -11.42 -3.23 -3.37
CA GLY A 57 -11.70 -2.26 -2.32
C GLY A 57 -13.03 -2.53 -1.60
N PRO A 58 -13.50 -1.58 -0.78
CA PRO A 58 -13.04 -0.19 -0.64
C PRO A 58 -11.66 -0.05 0.02
N PHE A 59 -10.94 1.04 -0.30
CA PHE A 59 -9.71 1.39 0.42
C PHE A 59 -10.05 1.73 1.88
N VAL A 60 -9.37 1.07 2.81
CA VAL A 60 -9.53 1.27 4.26
C VAL A 60 -8.37 2.13 4.75
N GLY A 61 -8.67 3.13 5.57
CA GLY A 61 -7.67 3.96 6.22
C GLY A 61 -8.31 4.88 7.25
N ASP A 62 -7.50 5.37 8.18
CA ASP A 62 -7.95 6.32 9.18
C ASP A 62 -8.33 7.66 8.53
N LYS A 63 -9.49 8.21 8.90
CA LYS A 63 -9.84 9.57 8.50
C LYS A 63 -9.01 10.56 9.30
N LYS A 64 -8.05 11.22 8.64
CA LYS A 64 -7.17 12.23 9.23
C LYS A 64 -7.26 13.53 8.44
N LYS A 65 -7.07 14.67 9.11
CA LYS A 65 -6.95 15.97 8.42
C LYS A 65 -5.69 15.96 7.57
N ARG A 66 -5.72 16.66 6.42
CA ARG A 66 -4.57 16.73 5.50
C ARG A 66 -3.27 17.16 6.19
N SER A 67 -3.36 18.05 7.20
CA SER A 67 -2.23 18.50 7.99
C SER A 67 -1.59 17.44 8.89
N GLN A 68 -2.30 16.36 9.22
CA GLN A 68 -1.80 15.27 10.05
C GLN A 68 -1.24 14.11 9.23
N VAL A 69 -1.38 14.16 7.91
CA VAL A 69 -0.84 13.12 7.04
C VAL A 69 0.63 13.40 6.77
N LYS A 70 1.50 12.55 7.32
CA LYS A 70 2.95 12.67 7.18
C LYS A 70 3.48 12.14 5.84
N ASN A 71 2.71 11.30 5.15
CA ASN A 71 3.12 10.64 3.92
C ASN A 71 1.95 10.59 2.93
N ASN A 72 2.16 11.11 1.73
CA ASN A 72 1.14 11.22 0.69
C ASN A 72 0.90 9.92 -0.09
N VAL A 73 1.68 8.86 0.16
CA VAL A 73 1.62 7.60 -0.60
C VAL A 73 0.46 6.70 -0.17
N TYR A 74 0.19 6.59 1.14
CA TYR A 74 -0.79 5.65 1.70
C TYR A 74 -2.05 6.36 2.18
N MET A 75 -2.52 7.33 1.40
CA MET A 75 -3.71 8.10 1.72
C MET A 75 -4.56 8.36 0.47
N TRP A 76 -5.85 8.59 0.69
CA TRP A 76 -6.76 9.09 -0.33
C TRP A 76 -7.50 10.29 0.23
N GLU A 77 -7.51 11.40 -0.51
CA GLU A 77 -8.41 12.52 -0.23
C GLU A 77 -9.80 12.14 -0.72
N LYS A 78 -10.76 12.05 0.20
CA LYS A 78 -12.17 11.91 -0.17
C LYS A 78 -12.80 13.28 -0.14
N GLU A 79 -13.20 13.76 -1.32
CA GLU A 79 -14.11 14.89 -1.40
C GLU A 79 -15.47 14.42 -0.86
N ASN A 80 -15.91 14.98 0.27
CA ASN A 80 -17.32 14.89 0.61
C ASN A 80 -18.02 15.78 -0.41
N ALA A 81 -18.46 15.20 -1.53
CA ALA A 81 -19.53 15.81 -2.29
C ALA A 81 -20.68 16.02 -1.29
N PHE A 82 -20.89 17.27 -0.90
CA PHE A 82 -22.13 17.66 -0.23
C PHE A 82 -23.28 17.04 -1.04
N PRO A 83 -24.24 16.34 -0.41
CA PRO A 83 -25.44 15.97 -1.11
C PRO A 83 -26.16 17.28 -1.43
N TRP A 84 -26.02 17.75 -2.67
CA TRP A 84 -26.91 18.77 -3.20
C TRP A 84 -28.28 18.12 -3.31
N ILE A 85 -29.15 18.52 -2.39
CA ILE A 85 -30.59 18.79 -2.55
C ILE A 85 -31.39 17.74 -3.33
#